data_AF-A0A6J0J8X6-F1
#
_entry.id   AF-A0A6J0J8X6-F1
#
_cell.length_a   1.000
_cell.length_b   1.000
_cell.length_c   1.000
_cell.angle_alpha   90.00
_cell.angle_beta   90.00
_cell.angle_gamma   90.00
#
_symmetry.space_group_name_H-M   'P 1'
#
loop_
_entity.id
_entity.type
_entity.pdbx_description
1 polymer ?
#
loop_
_entity_poly.entity_id
_entity_poly.type
_entity_poly.pdbx_seq_one_letter_code
_entity_poly.pdbx_strand_id
1 'polypeptide(L)'
;MEAPRSRRVGILGYGQLGQFLAQQLLARGPPLGLTLAWVWARDGASLEGLPPALRLPDLGLLPSTGVDLVVEVAHPCLAQEHGEDILRHADFMALKVTMTKSPQSFRAQGWLRERVAAAVASGTRTVLYEGPLRPLCPLAPNNVNTMAAAAVAAPGLGFDGVTACLVADPSVPDWHVVEVEVTSVGDKGRCLSVTSIRRNPAGPGAVTGSATLGSFWSSLQACTGHGGCVRLC
;
A
#
# COMPACT_ATOMS: atom_id res chain seq x y z
N MET A 1 -7.55 -12.91 -32.30
CA MET A 1 -7.67 -13.03 -30.83
C MET A 1 -6.24 -13.08 -30.31
N GLU A 2 -5.77 -11.98 -29.72
CA GLU A 2 -4.38 -11.84 -29.26
C GLU A 2 -4.18 -12.82 -28.09
N ALA A 3 -3.09 -13.61 -28.12
CA ALA A 3 -2.79 -14.53 -27.03
C ALA A 3 -2.58 -13.72 -25.73
N PRO A 4 -3.09 -14.18 -24.57
CA PRO A 4 -2.91 -13.47 -23.32
C PRO A 4 -1.42 -13.26 -23.04
N ARG A 5 -1.02 -11.99 -22.87
CA ARG A 5 0.36 -11.60 -22.58
C ARG A 5 0.85 -12.28 -21.31
N SER A 6 1.97 -13.00 -21.39
CA SER A 6 2.64 -13.60 -20.24
C SER A 6 3.09 -12.52 -19.25
N ARG A 7 2.76 -12.65 -17.97
CA ARG A 7 3.14 -11.72 -16.91
C ARG A 7 4.50 -12.08 -16.33
N ARG A 8 5.38 -11.08 -16.22
CA ARG A 8 6.74 -11.20 -15.72
C ARG A 8 6.78 -10.91 -14.22
N VAL A 9 7.24 -11.87 -13.43
CA VAL A 9 7.20 -11.84 -11.96
C VAL A 9 8.61 -11.65 -11.40
N GLY A 10 8.83 -10.62 -10.60
CA GLY A 10 10.03 -10.41 -9.79
C GLY A 10 9.83 -10.92 -8.36
N ILE A 11 10.89 -11.38 -7.70
CA ILE A 11 10.84 -11.85 -6.30
C ILE A 11 11.82 -11.04 -5.44
N LEU A 12 11.35 -10.52 -4.31
CA LEU A 12 12.21 -9.92 -3.28
C LEU A 12 12.37 -10.89 -2.12
N GLY A 13 13.61 -11.26 -1.81
CA GLY A 13 13.96 -12.24 -0.80
C GLY A 13 14.16 -13.64 -1.39
N TYR A 14 15.26 -14.29 -1.02
CA TYR A 14 15.61 -15.64 -1.50
C TYR A 14 15.90 -16.63 -0.36
N GLY A 15 15.14 -16.49 0.73
CA GLY A 15 15.01 -17.54 1.74
C GLY A 15 14.17 -18.71 1.22
N GLN A 16 13.73 -19.60 2.13
CA GLN A 16 12.98 -20.82 1.77
C GLN A 16 11.77 -20.55 0.85
N LEU A 17 10.99 -19.50 1.11
CA LEU A 17 9.80 -19.17 0.33
C LEU A 17 10.16 -18.59 -1.06
N GLY A 18 11.16 -17.72 -1.14
CA GLY A 18 11.66 -17.17 -2.42
C GLY A 18 12.23 -18.25 -3.33
N GLN A 19 12.96 -19.22 -2.76
CA GLN A 19 13.46 -20.39 -3.48
C GLN A 19 12.32 -21.26 -4.02
N PHE A 20 11.30 -21.52 -3.20
CA PHE A 20 10.12 -22.27 -3.60
C PHE A 20 9.38 -21.58 -4.76
N LEU A 21 9.10 -20.28 -4.65
CA LEU A 21 8.41 -19.51 -5.69
C LEU A 21 9.21 -19.46 -7.00
N ALA A 22 10.52 -19.23 -6.92
CA ALA A 22 11.39 -19.23 -8.10
C ALA A 22 11.35 -20.59 -8.81
N GLN A 23 11.43 -21.70 -8.06
CA GLN A 23 11.32 -23.05 -8.61
C GLN A 23 9.96 -23.31 -9.27
N GLN A 24 8.85 -22.92 -8.62
CA GLN A 24 7.51 -23.10 -9.19
C GLN A 24 7.30 -22.27 -10.45
N LEU A 25 7.73 -21.00 -10.47
CA LEU A 25 7.62 -20.14 -11.64
C LEU A 25 8.45 -20.67 -12.81
N LEU A 26 9.65 -21.18 -12.56
CA LEU A 26 10.49 -21.79 -13.60
C LEU A 26 9.90 -23.11 -14.14
N ALA A 27 9.38 -23.96 -13.25
CA ALA A 27 8.89 -25.29 -13.64
C ALA A 27 7.47 -25.29 -14.21
N ARG A 28 6.60 -24.41 -13.73
CA ARG A 28 5.14 -24.45 -13.97
C ARG A 28 4.55 -23.11 -14.41
N GLY A 29 5.31 -22.02 -14.38
CA GLY A 29 4.85 -20.69 -14.75
C GLY A 29 4.46 -20.54 -16.23
N PRO A 30 5.27 -21.00 -17.21
CA PRO A 30 5.02 -20.70 -18.62
C PRO A 30 3.65 -21.16 -19.15
N PRO A 31 3.15 -22.38 -18.83
CA PRO A 31 1.80 -22.80 -19.20
C PRO A 31 0.68 -21.95 -18.59
N LEU A 32 0.96 -21.26 -17.48
CA LEU A 32 0.03 -20.37 -16.78
C LEU A 32 0.15 -18.91 -17.24
N GLY A 33 1.01 -18.62 -18.22
CA GLY A 33 1.31 -17.25 -18.64
C GLY A 33 2.07 -16.46 -17.59
N LEU A 34 2.91 -17.11 -16.78
CA LEU A 34 3.79 -16.48 -15.80
C LEU A 34 5.25 -16.77 -16.14
N THR A 35 6.12 -15.79 -15.98
CA THR A 35 7.56 -15.96 -16.23
C THR A 35 8.38 -15.26 -15.15
N LEU A 36 9.35 -15.95 -14.56
CA LEU A 36 10.26 -15.33 -13.59
C LEU A 36 11.15 -14.30 -14.29
N ALA A 37 11.05 -13.04 -13.88
CA ALA A 37 11.81 -11.93 -14.42
C ALA A 37 13.18 -11.84 -13.74
N TRP A 38 13.19 -11.88 -12.41
CA TRP A 38 14.37 -11.77 -11.58
C TRP A 38 14.05 -12.08 -10.11
N VAL A 39 15.09 -12.26 -9.32
CA VAL A 39 15.10 -12.41 -7.87
C VAL A 39 16.14 -11.46 -7.31
N TRP A 40 15.78 -10.75 -6.24
CA TRP A 40 16.70 -9.89 -5.49
C TRP A 40 16.79 -10.38 -4.05
N ALA A 41 17.96 -10.29 -3.44
CA ALA A 41 18.14 -10.52 -2.01
C ALA A 41 19.20 -9.54 -1.47
N ARG A 42 19.10 -9.19 -0.18
CA ARG A 42 20.05 -8.29 0.48
C ARG A 42 21.49 -8.83 0.42
N ASP A 43 21.64 -10.13 0.59
CA ASP A 43 22.91 -10.83 0.39
C ASP A 43 22.88 -11.56 -0.96
N GLY A 44 23.62 -11.03 -1.94
CA GLY A 44 23.70 -11.58 -3.29
C GLY A 44 24.31 -12.98 -3.33
N ALA A 45 25.10 -13.40 -2.34
CA ALA A 45 25.66 -14.75 -2.27
C ALA A 45 24.56 -15.81 -2.14
N SER A 46 23.43 -15.46 -1.51
CA SER A 46 22.27 -16.37 -1.42
C SER A 46 21.68 -16.74 -2.79
N LEU A 47 21.92 -15.92 -3.82
CA LEU A 47 21.38 -16.11 -5.18
C LEU A 47 22.26 -16.99 -6.08
N GLU A 48 23.40 -17.50 -5.60
CA GLU A 48 24.37 -18.25 -6.41
C GLU A 48 23.78 -19.47 -7.14
N GLY A 49 22.70 -20.05 -6.62
CA GLY A 49 21.98 -21.15 -7.27
C GLY A 49 21.09 -20.76 -8.45
N LEU A 50 20.87 -19.47 -8.72
CA LEU A 50 20.03 -19.00 -9.84
C LEU A 50 20.86 -18.65 -11.08
N PRO A 51 20.34 -18.78 -12.30
CA PRO A 51 20.97 -18.20 -13.49
C PRO A 51 21.27 -16.70 -13.29
N PRO A 52 22.45 -16.19 -13.71
CA PRO A 52 22.80 -14.77 -13.52
C PRO A 52 21.78 -13.79 -14.09
N ALA A 53 21.13 -14.14 -15.21
CA ALA A 53 20.09 -13.32 -15.84
C ALA A 53 18.83 -13.13 -14.97
N LEU A 54 18.63 -14.00 -13.98
CA LEU A 54 17.51 -13.93 -13.04
C LEU A 54 17.91 -13.29 -11.71
N ARG A 55 19.12 -12.76 -11.57
CA ARG A 55 19.58 -12.10 -10.35
C ARG A 55 19.51 -10.59 -10.58
N LEU A 56 18.60 -9.91 -9.90
CA LEU A 56 18.58 -8.45 -9.92
C LEU A 56 19.67 -7.96 -8.94
N PRO A 57 20.68 -7.19 -9.40
CA PRO A 57 21.74 -6.74 -8.52
C PRO A 57 21.32 -5.53 -7.68
N ASP A 58 20.39 -4.73 -8.19
CA ASP A 58 19.96 -3.47 -7.59
C ASP A 58 18.48 -3.20 -7.89
N LEU A 59 17.72 -2.83 -6.86
CA LEU A 59 16.32 -2.43 -6.98
C LEU A 59 16.15 -1.12 -7.76
N GLY A 60 17.18 -0.27 -7.84
CA GLY A 60 17.18 0.90 -8.71
C GLY A 60 17.01 0.58 -10.20
N LEU A 61 17.20 -0.68 -10.60
CA LEU A 61 17.04 -1.15 -11.98
C LEU A 61 15.62 -1.63 -12.30
N LEU A 62 14.69 -1.66 -11.34
CA LEU A 62 13.30 -2.07 -11.55
C LEU A 62 12.65 -1.46 -12.83
N PRO A 63 12.82 -0.16 -13.15
CA PRO A 63 12.20 0.45 -14.33
C PRO A 63 12.59 -0.20 -15.67
N SER A 64 13.78 -0.79 -15.76
CA SER A 64 14.30 -1.40 -17.01
C SER A 64 14.06 -2.90 -17.09
N THR A 65 13.52 -3.52 -16.05
CA THR A 65 13.34 -4.97 -15.99
C THR A 65 12.13 -5.46 -16.79
N GLY A 66 11.13 -4.61 -17.01
CA GLY A 66 9.85 -4.98 -17.62
C GLY A 66 9.04 -5.96 -16.77
N VAL A 67 9.21 -5.91 -15.45
CA VAL A 67 8.41 -6.69 -14.48
C VAL A 67 6.97 -6.18 -14.46
N ASP A 68 6.01 -7.11 -14.37
CA ASP A 68 4.58 -6.82 -14.25
C ASP A 68 4.07 -6.98 -12.81
N LEU A 69 4.73 -7.84 -12.01
CA LEU A 69 4.37 -8.14 -10.63
C LEU A 69 5.63 -8.41 -9.80
N VAL A 70 5.74 -7.82 -8.61
CA VAL A 70 6.81 -8.10 -7.65
C VAL A 70 6.21 -8.77 -6.43
N VAL A 71 6.75 -9.94 -6.09
CA VAL A 71 6.33 -10.74 -4.93
C VAL A 71 7.38 -10.56 -3.83
N GLU A 72 6.99 -9.86 -2.77
CA GLU A 72 7.82 -9.66 -1.59
C GLU A 72 7.69 -10.86 -0.64
N VAL A 73 8.82 -11.52 -0.38
CA VAL A 73 8.97 -12.65 0.54
C VAL A 73 10.26 -12.49 1.37
N ALA A 74 10.65 -11.24 1.60
CA ALA A 74 11.78 -10.86 2.41
C ALA A 74 11.30 -10.42 3.81
N HIS A 75 12.09 -9.57 4.47
CA HIS A 75 11.75 -9.05 5.79
C HIS A 75 10.88 -7.79 5.66
N PRO A 76 9.85 -7.57 6.51
CA PRO A 76 8.91 -6.44 6.41
C PRO A 76 9.52 -5.02 6.34
N CYS A 77 10.80 -4.86 6.72
CA CYS A 77 11.51 -3.58 6.59
C CYS A 77 11.78 -3.18 5.13
N LEU A 78 11.83 -4.12 4.19
CA LEU A 78 12.03 -3.81 2.77
C LEU A 78 10.83 -3.11 2.14
N ALA A 79 9.61 -3.46 2.55
CA ALA A 79 8.41 -2.73 2.16
C ALA A 79 8.38 -1.30 2.73
N GLN A 80 9.02 -1.07 3.89
CA GLN A 80 9.15 0.26 4.49
C GLN A 80 10.20 1.12 3.75
N GLU A 81 11.31 0.51 3.33
CA GLU A 81 12.44 1.22 2.68
C GLU A 81 12.25 1.40 1.17
N HIS A 82 11.61 0.44 0.49
CA HIS A 82 11.52 0.38 -0.98
C HIS A 82 10.08 0.28 -1.51
N GLY A 83 9.07 0.39 -0.64
CA GLY A 83 7.66 0.26 -1.01
C GLY A 83 7.22 1.19 -2.13
N GLU A 84 7.75 2.42 -2.20
CA GLU A 84 7.41 3.38 -3.26
C GLU A 84 7.89 2.91 -4.65
N ASP A 85 9.10 2.37 -4.75
CA ASP A 85 9.65 1.88 -6.02
C ASP A 85 8.99 0.55 -6.45
N ILE A 86 8.60 -0.29 -5.48
CA ILE A 86 7.83 -1.50 -5.74
C ILE A 86 6.44 -1.15 -6.29
N LEU A 87 5.77 -0.17 -5.68
CA LEU A 87 4.43 0.29 -6.08
C LEU A 87 4.39 0.93 -7.47
N ARG A 88 5.51 1.50 -7.94
CA ARG A 88 5.61 2.04 -9.31
C ARG A 88 5.65 0.94 -10.39
N HIS A 89 5.95 -0.30 -10.02
CA HIS A 89 6.28 -1.37 -10.96
C HIS A 89 5.55 -2.70 -10.67
N ALA A 90 4.71 -2.78 -9.65
CA ALA A 90 3.98 -3.98 -9.24
C ALA A 90 2.66 -3.68 -8.50
N ASP A 91 1.69 -4.59 -8.66
CA ASP A 91 0.37 -4.49 -8.01
C ASP A 91 0.32 -5.10 -6.60
N PHE A 92 -0.42 -4.46 -5.69
CA PHE A 92 -0.90 -5.10 -4.46
C PHE A 92 -2.20 -5.88 -4.71
N MET A 93 -2.34 -7.05 -4.09
CA MET A 93 -3.50 -7.93 -4.31
C MET A 93 -4.76 -7.50 -3.53
N ALA A 94 -4.61 -6.89 -2.35
CA ALA A 94 -5.68 -6.22 -1.60
C ALA A 94 -5.08 -5.16 -0.65
N LEU A 95 -5.76 -4.02 -0.49
CA LEU A 95 -5.32 -2.89 0.33
C LEU A 95 -6.50 -2.33 1.15
N LYS A 96 -6.40 -2.40 2.47
CA LYS A 96 -7.31 -1.73 3.41
C LYS A 96 -6.58 -0.60 4.12
N VAL A 97 -7.20 0.58 4.14
CA VAL A 97 -6.69 1.73 4.89
C VAL A 97 -7.71 2.12 5.93
N THR A 98 -7.34 2.02 7.20
CA THR A 98 -8.15 2.45 8.34
C THR A 98 -7.62 3.80 8.85
N MET A 99 -8.49 4.79 8.95
CA MET A 99 -8.18 6.10 9.53
C MET A 99 -9.00 6.29 10.80
N THR A 100 -8.31 6.34 11.93
CA THR A 100 -8.90 6.58 13.24
C THR A 100 -8.56 8.00 13.68
N LYS A 101 -9.60 8.78 14.04
CA LYS A 101 -9.47 10.14 14.58
C LYS A 101 -10.49 10.36 15.70
N SER A 102 -10.24 11.38 16.51
CA SER A 102 -11.29 11.96 17.36
C SER A 102 -12.55 12.27 16.52
N PRO A 103 -13.77 12.01 17.05
CA PRO A 103 -15.02 12.32 16.36
C PRO A 103 -15.11 13.78 15.88
N GLN A 104 -14.53 14.72 16.64
CA GLN A 104 -14.52 16.16 16.33
C GLN A 104 -13.65 16.51 15.12
N SER A 105 -12.78 15.62 14.67
CA SER A 105 -11.85 15.82 13.55
C SER A 105 -12.41 15.38 12.19
N PHE A 106 -13.65 14.90 12.14
CA PHE A 106 -14.32 14.56 10.89
C PHE A 106 -15.02 15.78 10.27
N ARG A 107 -14.91 15.92 8.95
CA ARG A 107 -15.65 16.90 8.14
C ARG A 107 -16.50 16.15 7.11
N ALA A 108 -17.46 15.40 7.63
CA ALA A 108 -18.34 14.55 6.85
C ALA A 108 -19.42 15.35 6.10
N GLN A 109 -19.96 14.75 5.04
CA GLN A 109 -21.06 15.23 4.20
C GLN A 109 -22.13 14.15 4.05
N GLY A 110 -23.32 14.53 3.59
CA GLY A 110 -24.45 13.61 3.42
C GLY A 110 -24.77 12.80 4.68
N TRP A 111 -25.16 11.53 4.50
CA TRP A 111 -25.53 10.61 5.58
C TRP A 111 -24.39 10.35 6.58
N LEU A 112 -23.13 10.54 6.19
CA LEU A 112 -21.99 10.31 7.07
C LEU A 112 -21.95 11.34 8.21
N ARG A 113 -22.53 12.53 8.02
CA ARG A 113 -22.66 13.55 9.09
C ARG A 113 -23.47 13.04 10.28
N GLU A 114 -24.57 12.36 10.01
CA GLU A 114 -25.45 11.83 11.05
C GLU A 114 -24.73 10.75 11.86
N ARG A 115 -23.93 9.89 11.19
CA ARG A 115 -23.10 8.91 11.88
C ARG A 115 -22.01 9.54 12.75
N VAL A 116 -21.37 10.61 12.27
CA VAL A 116 -20.38 11.35 13.09
C VAL A 116 -21.07 11.96 14.31
N ALA A 117 -22.24 12.58 14.15
CA ALA A 117 -22.99 13.15 15.26
C ALA A 117 -23.39 12.08 16.29
N ALA A 118 -23.84 10.91 15.82
CA ALA A 118 -24.14 9.77 16.68
C ALA A 118 -22.90 9.26 17.44
N ALA A 119 -21.73 9.19 16.78
CA ALA A 119 -20.47 8.79 17.41
C ALA A 119 -19.98 9.81 18.47
N VAL A 120 -20.20 11.11 18.24
CA VAL A 120 -19.95 12.16 19.25
C VAL A 120 -20.85 11.95 20.46
N ALA A 121 -22.14 11.71 20.23
CA ALA A 121 -23.13 11.52 21.29
C ALA A 121 -22.90 10.23 22.09
N SER A 122 -22.47 9.15 21.43
CA SER A 122 -22.20 7.88 22.10
C SER A 122 -20.95 7.94 22.99
N GLY A 123 -19.97 8.77 22.62
CA GLY A 123 -18.69 8.84 23.34
C GLY A 123 -17.89 7.53 23.24
N THR A 124 -18.17 6.68 22.25
CA THR A 124 -17.54 5.38 22.06
C THR A 124 -16.85 5.26 20.70
N ARG A 125 -15.84 4.38 20.64
CA ARG A 125 -15.18 4.01 19.39
C ARG A 125 -16.20 3.43 18.40
N THR A 126 -16.35 4.07 17.25
CA THR A 126 -17.41 3.79 16.28
C THR A 126 -16.84 3.72 14.86
N VAL A 127 -17.14 2.64 14.13
CA VAL A 127 -16.85 2.56 12.69
C VAL A 127 -17.92 3.37 11.94
N LEU A 128 -17.50 4.45 11.30
CA LEU A 128 -18.38 5.33 10.55
C LEU A 128 -18.65 4.79 9.14
N TYR A 129 -17.63 4.19 8.53
CA TYR A 129 -17.64 3.69 7.16
C TYR A 129 -16.68 2.51 7.03
N GLU A 130 -17.09 1.48 6.28
CA GLU A 130 -16.19 0.46 5.74
C GLU A 130 -16.68 0.03 4.35
N GLY A 131 -15.80 0.06 3.35
CA GLY A 131 -16.13 -0.30 1.97
C GLY A 131 -15.18 0.32 0.93
N PRO A 132 -15.53 0.29 -0.37
CA PRO A 132 -14.72 0.90 -1.44
C PRO A 132 -14.43 2.39 -1.19
N LEU A 133 -13.26 2.88 -1.58
CA LEU A 133 -12.88 4.28 -1.33
C LEU A 133 -13.70 5.29 -2.15
N ARG A 134 -13.99 5.01 -3.43
CA ARG A 134 -14.65 5.96 -4.34
C ARG A 134 -15.91 6.64 -3.77
N PRO A 135 -16.92 5.92 -3.26
CA PRO A 135 -18.13 6.54 -2.71
C PRO A 135 -17.88 7.30 -1.39
N LEU A 136 -16.79 7.02 -0.68
CA LEU A 136 -16.43 7.76 0.52
C LEU A 136 -15.83 9.13 0.21
N CYS A 137 -15.13 9.28 -0.92
CA CYS A 137 -14.48 10.54 -1.33
C CYS A 137 -15.40 11.77 -1.26
N PRO A 138 -16.62 11.78 -1.85
CA PRO A 138 -17.52 12.93 -1.73
C PRO A 138 -18.07 13.13 -0.30
N LEU A 139 -18.12 12.07 0.51
CA LEU A 139 -18.69 12.11 1.87
C LEU A 139 -17.69 12.61 2.91
N ALA A 140 -16.39 12.47 2.70
CA ALA A 140 -15.38 12.90 3.67
C ALA A 140 -14.09 13.42 3.00
N PRO A 141 -14.18 14.38 2.05
CA PRO A 141 -13.05 14.76 1.19
C PRO A 141 -11.82 15.22 1.98
N ASN A 142 -12.01 15.89 3.12
CA ASN A 142 -10.88 16.37 3.93
C ASN A 142 -10.20 15.27 4.75
N ASN A 143 -10.84 14.11 4.93
CA ASN A 143 -10.37 13.04 5.81
C ASN A 143 -9.71 11.88 5.05
N VAL A 144 -9.94 11.76 3.74
CA VAL A 144 -9.54 10.58 2.94
C VAL A 144 -8.30 10.78 2.08
N ASN A 145 -7.59 11.91 2.18
CA ASN A 145 -6.42 12.19 1.34
C ASN A 145 -5.36 11.08 1.38
N THR A 146 -5.08 10.51 2.56
CA THR A 146 -4.15 9.38 2.70
C THR A 146 -4.65 8.13 1.97
N MET A 147 -5.95 7.86 2.01
CA MET A 147 -6.53 6.72 1.31
C MET A 147 -6.51 6.92 -0.21
N ALA A 148 -6.79 8.15 -0.67
CA ALA A 148 -6.70 8.53 -2.07
C ALA A 148 -5.26 8.43 -2.59
N ALA A 149 -4.27 8.85 -1.80
CA ALA A 149 -2.86 8.63 -2.11
C ALA A 149 -2.55 7.13 -2.25
N ALA A 150 -3.06 6.29 -1.35
CA ALA A 150 -2.89 4.84 -1.44
C ALA A 150 -3.53 4.25 -2.72
N ALA A 151 -4.72 4.72 -3.10
CA ALA A 151 -5.38 4.31 -4.34
C ALA A 151 -4.65 4.77 -5.61
N VAL A 152 -4.03 5.95 -5.59
CA VAL A 152 -3.17 6.44 -6.68
C VAL A 152 -1.87 5.62 -6.74
N ALA A 153 -1.31 5.24 -5.59
CA ALA A 153 -0.10 4.42 -5.51
C ALA A 153 -0.32 2.96 -5.90
N ALA A 154 -1.56 2.45 -5.81
CA ALA A 154 -1.94 1.09 -6.16
C ALA A 154 -2.91 1.08 -7.36
N PRO A 155 -2.46 1.39 -8.58
CA PRO A 155 -3.32 1.56 -9.74
C PRO A 155 -4.12 0.29 -10.11
N GLY A 156 -3.60 -0.91 -9.85
CA GLY A 156 -4.32 -2.17 -10.04
C GLY A 156 -5.55 -2.34 -9.14
N LEU A 157 -5.62 -1.63 -8.01
CA LEU A 157 -6.80 -1.57 -7.15
C LEU A 157 -7.62 -0.31 -7.42
N GLY A 158 -6.95 0.85 -7.52
CA GLY A 158 -7.58 2.14 -7.68
C GLY A 158 -8.60 2.46 -6.57
N PHE A 159 -9.47 3.44 -6.82
CA PHE A 159 -10.44 3.91 -5.82
C PHE A 159 -11.55 2.90 -5.52
N ASP A 160 -11.79 1.93 -6.40
CA ASP A 160 -12.86 0.94 -6.22
C ASP A 160 -12.35 -0.34 -5.52
N GLY A 161 -11.06 -0.68 -5.69
CA GLY A 161 -10.42 -1.83 -5.07
C GLY A 161 -9.81 -1.56 -3.70
N VAL A 162 -9.47 -0.30 -3.37
CA VAL A 162 -9.01 0.07 -2.02
C VAL A 162 -10.20 0.08 -1.06
N THR A 163 -10.09 -0.70 0.02
CA THR A 163 -11.06 -0.70 1.11
C THR A 163 -10.72 0.40 2.10
N ALA A 164 -11.60 1.39 2.23
CA ALA A 164 -11.50 2.46 3.21
C ALA A 164 -12.27 2.10 4.49
N CYS A 165 -11.69 2.37 5.66
CA CYS A 165 -12.37 2.27 6.94
C CYS A 165 -12.18 3.58 7.74
N LEU A 166 -13.28 4.25 8.11
CA LEU A 166 -13.24 5.43 8.99
C LEU A 166 -13.71 5.05 10.39
N VAL A 167 -12.89 5.39 11.39
CA VAL A 167 -13.19 5.12 12.79
C VAL A 167 -13.15 6.44 13.56
N ALA A 168 -14.25 6.74 14.24
CA ALA A 168 -14.33 7.80 15.23
C ALA A 168 -13.99 7.20 16.60
N ASP A 169 -12.95 7.71 17.25
CA ASP A 169 -12.48 7.19 18.53
C ASP A 169 -12.12 8.33 19.48
N PRO A 170 -12.92 8.57 20.54
CA PRO A 170 -12.65 9.59 21.54
C PRO A 170 -11.35 9.39 22.32
N SER A 171 -10.78 8.17 22.33
CA SER A 171 -9.54 7.86 23.05
C SER A 171 -8.26 8.35 22.37
N VAL A 172 -8.36 8.88 21.13
CA VAL A 172 -7.26 9.52 20.40
C VAL A 172 -7.54 11.02 20.16
N PRO A 173 -7.68 11.83 21.22
CA PRO A 173 -8.09 13.23 21.12
C PRO A 173 -7.09 14.11 20.37
N ASP A 174 -5.82 13.72 20.39
CA ASP A 174 -4.66 14.47 19.91
C ASP A 174 -3.79 13.69 18.90
N TRP A 175 -4.35 12.62 18.32
CA TRP A 175 -3.66 11.79 17.32
C TRP A 175 -4.57 11.46 16.14
N HIS A 176 -3.96 11.36 14.96
CA HIS A 176 -4.53 10.65 13.82
C HIS A 176 -3.76 9.35 13.66
N VAL A 177 -4.48 8.24 13.68
CA VAL A 177 -3.90 6.90 13.51
C VAL A 177 -4.31 6.37 12.14
N VAL A 178 -3.32 6.01 11.34
CA VAL A 178 -3.53 5.38 10.02
C VAL A 178 -2.97 3.98 10.09
N GLU A 179 -3.80 3.00 9.77
CA GLU A 179 -3.41 1.61 9.64
C GLU A 179 -3.56 1.22 8.17
N VAL A 180 -2.49 0.70 7.58
CA VAL A 180 -2.47 0.20 6.20
C VAL A 180 -2.26 -1.30 6.30
N GLU A 181 -3.25 -2.05 5.85
CA GLU A 181 -3.19 -3.51 5.75
C GLU A 181 -3.13 -3.91 4.29
N VAL A 182 -2.13 -4.71 3.96
CA VAL A 182 -1.96 -5.33 2.64
C VAL A 182 -2.13 -6.83 2.81
N THR A 183 -3.00 -7.42 2.00
CA THR A 183 -3.27 -8.86 2.04
C THR A 183 -3.01 -9.49 0.68
N SER A 184 -2.35 -10.65 0.67
CA SER A 184 -2.17 -11.49 -0.53
C SER A 184 -3.38 -12.39 -0.76
N VAL A 185 -3.53 -12.91 -1.99
CA VAL A 185 -4.49 -14.00 -2.24
C VAL A 185 -3.94 -15.30 -1.65
N GLY A 186 -4.71 -15.88 -0.73
CA GLY A 186 -4.34 -17.07 0.01
C GLY A 186 -4.94 -18.37 -0.53
N ASP A 187 -4.36 -19.51 -0.13
CA ASP A 187 -4.95 -20.85 -0.33
C ASP A 187 -5.70 -21.28 0.95
N LYS A 188 -6.95 -21.72 0.79
CA LYS A 188 -7.80 -22.28 1.87
C LYS A 188 -7.82 -21.41 3.15
N GLY A 189 -7.91 -20.09 2.98
CA GLY A 189 -8.02 -19.12 4.09
C GLY A 189 -6.68 -18.70 4.73
N ARG A 190 -5.53 -19.08 4.16
CA ARG A 190 -4.20 -18.63 4.63
C ARG A 190 -3.60 -17.63 3.67
N CYS A 191 -3.48 -16.38 4.08
CA CYS A 191 -2.87 -15.29 3.32
C CYS A 191 -1.76 -14.61 4.12
N LEU A 192 -0.72 -14.13 3.42
CA LEU A 192 0.18 -13.13 3.98
C LEU A 192 -0.61 -11.84 4.19
N SER A 193 -0.54 -11.30 5.40
CA SER A 193 -1.06 -9.98 5.75
C SER A 193 0.06 -9.16 6.40
N VAL A 194 0.23 -7.92 5.95
CA VAL A 194 1.19 -6.96 6.50
C VAL A 194 0.43 -5.72 6.94
N THR A 195 0.61 -5.34 8.19
CA THR A 195 -0.01 -4.12 8.75
C THR A 195 1.07 -3.12 9.14
N SER A 196 0.94 -1.89 8.65
CA SER A 196 1.74 -0.75 9.08
C SER A 196 0.84 0.26 9.79
N ILE A 197 1.31 0.81 10.91
CA ILE A 197 0.57 1.78 11.71
C ILE A 197 1.39 3.06 11.84
N ARG A 198 0.82 4.17 11.37
CA ARG A 198 1.34 5.51 11.57
C ARG A 198 0.50 6.25 12.60
N ARG A 199 1.15 6.86 13.59
CA ARG A 199 0.52 7.77 14.55
C ARG A 199 1.07 9.18 14.31
N ASN A 200 0.20 10.11 13.98
CA ASN A 200 0.54 11.50 13.69
C ASN A 200 -0.09 12.42 14.75
N PRO A 201 0.70 13.22 15.49
CA PRO A 201 0.15 14.17 16.44
C PRO A 201 -0.79 15.16 15.72
N ALA A 202 -1.90 15.53 16.35
CA ALA A 202 -2.87 16.47 15.82
C ALA A 202 -3.52 17.27 16.94
N GLY A 203 -3.79 18.56 16.73
CA GLY A 203 -4.56 19.33 17.70
C GLY A 203 -6.01 18.79 17.82
N PRO A 204 -6.68 19.00 18.97
CA PRO A 204 -8.09 18.63 19.11
C PRO A 204 -8.97 19.19 18.00
N GLY A 205 -9.75 18.33 17.35
CA GLY A 205 -10.64 18.70 16.24
C GLY A 205 -9.92 19.08 14.92
N ALA A 206 -8.59 19.00 14.88
CA ALA A 206 -7.81 19.26 13.68
C ALA A 206 -8.00 18.14 12.66
N VAL A 207 -8.18 18.53 11.41
CA VAL A 207 -8.34 17.58 10.30
C VAL A 207 -6.99 17.03 9.84
N THR A 208 -5.92 17.81 9.97
CA THR A 208 -4.55 17.45 9.55
C THR A 208 -3.62 17.40 10.76
N GLY A 209 -2.80 16.35 10.86
CA GLY A 209 -1.79 16.24 11.91
C GLY A 209 -0.50 16.99 11.58
N SER A 210 0.26 17.38 12.60
CA SER A 210 1.39 18.31 12.51
C SER A 210 2.55 17.77 11.66
N ALA A 211 2.86 16.47 11.72
CA ALA A 211 3.96 15.91 10.94
C ALA A 211 3.70 15.93 9.43
N THR A 212 2.43 16.03 9.01
CA THR A 212 2.08 16.17 7.59
C THR A 212 2.54 17.51 7.05
N LEU A 213 2.50 18.60 7.83
CA LEU A 213 3.01 19.89 7.39
C LEU A 213 4.52 19.82 7.09
N GLY A 214 5.26 19.13 7.96
CA GLY A 214 6.69 18.88 7.77
C GLY A 214 7.00 18.04 6.53
N SER A 215 6.22 16.99 6.25
CA SER A 215 6.46 16.15 5.07
C SER A 215 6.27 16.91 3.76
N PHE A 216 5.23 17.74 3.64
CA PHE A 216 5.03 18.59 2.48
C PHE A 216 6.19 19.59 2.29
N TRP A 217 6.67 20.22 3.37
CA TRP A 217 7.79 21.15 3.29
C TRP A 217 9.08 20.46 2.84
N SER A 218 9.40 19.30 3.42
CA SER A 218 10.55 18.49 3.00
C SER A 218 10.45 18.07 1.53
N SER A 219 9.26 17.68 1.06
CA SER A 219 9.05 17.34 -0.36
C SER A 219 9.26 18.54 -1.28
N LEU A 220 8.85 19.76 -0.87
CA LEU A 220 9.14 20.98 -1.63
C LEU A 220 10.63 21.28 -1.69
N GLN A 221 11.36 21.12 -0.59
CA GLN A 221 12.82 21.32 -0.55
C GLN A 221 13.56 20.31 -1.42
N ALA A 222 13.06 19.08 -1.53
CA ALA A 222 13.61 18.03 -2.39
C ALA A 222 13.17 18.14 -3.86
N CYS A 223 12.28 19.07 -4.20
CA CYS A 223 11.73 19.20 -5.55
C CYS A 223 12.74 19.86 -6.49
N THR A 224 13.31 19.08 -7.41
CA THR A 224 14.26 19.55 -8.43
C THR A 224 13.65 19.62 -9.85
N GLY A 225 12.32 19.47 -9.96
CA GLY A 225 11.61 19.28 -11.23
C GLY A 225 11.56 17.78 -11.60
N HIS A 226 10.38 17.29 -11.98
CA HIS A 226 10.10 15.84 -11.98
C HIS A 226 9.64 15.27 -13.33
N GLY A 227 9.91 15.96 -14.44
CA GLY A 227 9.70 15.42 -15.80
C GLY A 227 8.26 14.98 -16.12
N GLY A 228 7.26 15.45 -15.36
CA GLY A 228 5.85 15.09 -15.55
C GLY A 228 5.31 13.96 -14.64
N CYS A 229 6.09 13.43 -13.71
CA CYS A 229 5.64 12.35 -12.81
C CYS A 229 4.93 12.87 -11.54
N VAL A 230 3.94 12.15 -11.01
CA VAL A 230 3.29 12.46 -9.71
C VAL A 230 4.08 11.80 -8.57
N ARG A 231 4.44 12.56 -7.53
CA ARG A 231 4.99 12.03 -6.27
C ARG A 231 4.04 12.26 -5.11
N LEU A 232 3.90 11.25 -4.26
CA LEU A 232 3.10 11.32 -3.03
C LEU A 232 4.02 11.72 -1.87
N CYS A 233 3.54 12.60 -0.99
CA CYS A 233 4.28 13.14 0.16
C CYS A 233 3.89 12.46 1.48
#